data_AF-A0A1K1N6E4-F1
#
_entry.id   AF-A0A1K1N6E4-F1
#
_cell.length_a   1.000
_cell.length_b   1.000
_cell.length_c   1.000
_cell.angle_alpha   90.00
_cell.angle_beta   90.00
_cell.angle_gamma   90.00
#
_symmetry.space_group_name_H-M   'P 1'
#
loop_
_entity.id
_entity.type
_entity.pdbx_description
1 polymer ?
#
loop_
_entity_poly.entity_id
_entity_poly.type
_entity_poly.pdbx_seq_one_letter_code
_entity_poly.pdbx_strand_id
1 'polypeptide(L)'
;MTNSSKKIVQHVRPTHFTSAVATGVAVTGPTDDGFIHLHFYRETQRITHDDVPSRSHAPNEVELAWGHAEPSIHLVREEVAVISVPVSRLPFIGTVLNKAVRFVASLLNASSQAKSTTSDTLPTRPRIPA
;
A
#
# COMPACT_ATOMS: atom_id res chain seq x y z
N MET A 1 9.07 30.74 37.59
CA MET A 1 8.45 29.75 36.67
C MET A 1 8.07 30.49 35.41
N THR A 2 8.90 30.43 34.37
CA THR A 2 8.60 31.06 33.08
C THR A 2 7.49 30.25 32.41
N ASN A 3 6.30 30.83 32.30
CA ASN A 3 5.23 30.32 31.45
C ASN A 3 5.77 30.28 30.02
N SER A 4 6.23 29.10 29.58
CA SER A 4 6.57 28.88 28.18
C SER A 4 5.26 28.92 27.40
N SER A 5 4.93 30.09 26.85
CA SER A 5 3.85 30.23 25.89
C SER A 5 4.12 29.24 24.74
N LYS A 6 3.13 28.39 24.44
CA LYS A 6 3.16 27.47 23.31
C LYS A 6 2.31 28.07 22.20
N LYS A 7 2.81 28.02 20.97
CA LYS A 7 2.04 28.38 19.77
C LYS A 7 1.58 27.10 19.09
N ILE A 8 0.29 27.05 18.77
CA ILE A 8 -0.31 25.92 18.04
C ILE A 8 -0.14 26.18 16.54
N VAL A 9 0.58 25.30 15.86
CA VAL A 9 0.65 25.30 14.39
C VAL A 9 -0.37 24.31 13.86
N GLN A 10 -1.42 24.81 13.20
CA GLN A 10 -2.47 23.96 12.62
C GLN A 10 -2.08 23.53 11.20
N HIS A 11 -2.02 22.22 10.97
CA HIS A 11 -1.77 21.67 9.64
C HIS A 11 -3.10 21.50 8.90
N VAL A 12 -3.34 22.34 7.88
CA VAL A 12 -4.52 22.27 7.02
C VAL A 12 -4.16 21.52 5.75
N ARG A 13 -4.89 20.43 5.45
CA ARG A 13 -4.75 19.73 4.17
C ARG A 13 -5.41 20.58 3.07
N PRO A 14 -4.75 20.79 1.92
CA PRO A 14 -5.39 21.34 0.73
C PRO A 14 -6.58 20.48 0.31
N THR A 15 -7.70 21.10 -0.07
CA THR A 15 -8.96 20.45 -0.45
C THR A 15 -8.85 19.45 -1.60
N HIS A 16 -7.75 19.46 -2.35
CA HIS A 16 -7.51 18.60 -3.52
C HIS A 16 -6.28 17.71 -3.40
N PHE A 17 -5.74 17.49 -2.19
CA PHE A 17 -4.66 16.52 -2.02
C PHE A 17 -5.18 15.08 -2.12
N THR A 18 -5.17 14.54 -3.34
CA THR A 18 -5.46 13.13 -3.63
C THR A 18 -4.16 12.40 -3.92
N SER A 19 -3.84 11.38 -3.12
CA SER A 19 -2.78 10.41 -3.44
C SER A 19 -3.49 9.14 -3.89
N ALA A 20 -3.18 8.69 -5.10
CA ALA A 20 -3.92 7.64 -5.83
C ALA A 20 -3.59 6.22 -5.37
N VAL A 21 -2.84 6.06 -4.26
CA VAL A 21 -2.37 4.76 -3.80
C VAL A 21 -3.23 4.29 -2.62
N ALA A 22 -3.91 3.15 -2.80
CA ALA A 22 -4.60 2.45 -1.72
C ALA A 22 -3.61 1.63 -0.90
N THR A 23 -3.77 1.61 0.42
CA THR A 23 -2.94 0.80 1.33
C THR A 23 -3.66 -0.46 1.82
N GLY A 24 -4.98 -0.52 1.66
CA GLY A 24 -5.80 -1.63 2.12
C GLY A 24 -6.99 -1.90 1.20
N VAL A 25 -7.51 -3.12 1.32
CA VAL A 25 -8.71 -3.59 0.62
C VAL A 25 -9.64 -4.23 1.63
N ALA A 26 -10.93 -3.89 1.58
CA ALA A 26 -11.99 -4.56 2.31
C ALA A 26 -13.02 -5.09 1.33
N VAL A 27 -13.52 -6.29 1.59
CA VAL A 27 -14.55 -6.94 0.78
C VAL A 27 -15.82 -7.03 1.61
N THR A 28 -16.93 -6.55 1.07
CA THR A 28 -18.23 -6.58 1.73
C THR A 28 -19.27 -7.22 0.81
N GLY A 29 -20.24 -7.91 1.42
CA GLY A 29 -21.35 -8.54 0.72
C GLY A 29 -21.44 -10.07 0.91
N PRO A 30 -22.35 -10.74 0.18
CA PRO A 30 -23.31 -10.14 -0.75
C PRO A 30 -24.31 -9.24 -0.04
N THR A 31 -24.50 -8.02 -0.55
CA THR A 31 -25.45 -7.03 -0.05
C THR A 31 -26.83 -7.19 -0.70
N ASP A 32 -27.85 -6.58 -0.12
CA ASP A 32 -29.24 -6.66 -0.60
C ASP A 32 -29.44 -6.11 -2.03
N ASP A 33 -28.48 -5.33 -2.53
CA ASP A 33 -28.44 -4.81 -3.89
C ASP A 33 -27.94 -5.84 -4.93
N GLY A 34 -27.49 -7.03 -4.50
CA GLY A 34 -27.02 -8.10 -5.36
C GLY A 34 -25.57 -7.96 -5.81
N PHE A 35 -24.77 -7.15 -5.10
CA PHE A 35 -23.34 -6.94 -5.39
C PHE A 35 -22.44 -7.41 -4.24
N ILE A 36 -21.17 -7.59 -4.57
CA ILE A 36 -20.03 -7.62 -3.64
C ILE A 36 -19.24 -6.35 -3.90
N HIS A 37 -18.90 -5.61 -2.85
CA HIS A 37 -18.12 -4.39 -2.97
C HIS A 37 -16.68 -4.62 -2.53
N LEU A 38 -15.74 -4.19 -3.38
CA LEU A 38 -14.32 -4.13 -3.08
C LEU A 38 -13.97 -2.68 -2.76
N HIS A 39 -13.78 -2.39 -1.49
CA HIS A 39 -13.42 -1.07 -0.99
C HIS A 39 -11.90 -0.96 -0.89
N PHE A 40 -11.32 -0.10 -1.72
CA PHE A 40 -9.92 0.27 -1.63
C PHE A 40 -9.81 1.49 -0.74
N TYR A 41 -9.05 1.37 0.32
CA TYR A 41 -8.87 2.44 1.28
C TYR A 41 -7.40 2.72 1.53
N ARG A 42 -7.13 3.92 2.04
CA ARG A 42 -5.82 4.32 2.53
C ARG A 42 -5.92 4.65 4.01
N GLU A 43 -4.94 4.19 4.77
CA GLU A 43 -4.73 4.64 6.14
C GLU A 43 -3.76 5.82 6.10
N THR A 44 -4.17 6.93 6.70
CA THR A 44 -3.36 8.13 6.77
C THR A 44 -3.17 8.52 8.23
N GLN A 45 -1.93 8.81 8.59
CA GLN A 45 -1.61 9.49 9.84
C GLN A 45 -1.71 10.98 9.59
N ARG A 46 -2.61 11.66 10.31
CA ARG A 46 -2.83 13.09 10.18
C ARG A 46 -2.29 13.79 11.42
N ILE A 47 -1.23 14.57 11.25
CA ILE A 47 -0.80 15.54 12.25
C ILE A 47 -1.79 16.70 12.21
N THR A 48 -2.50 16.96 13.31
CA THR A 48 -3.51 18.04 13.37
C THR A 48 -2.93 19.34 13.90
N HIS A 49 -2.06 19.25 14.90
CA HIS A 49 -1.34 20.38 15.45
C HIS A 49 0.01 19.96 16.01
N ASP A 50 0.94 20.92 15.96
CA ASP A 50 2.22 20.87 16.66
C ASP A 50 2.25 22.00 17.70
N ASP A 51 2.56 21.64 18.94
CA ASP A 51 2.85 22.59 20.01
C ASP A 51 4.32 23.04 19.89
N VAL A 52 4.52 24.26 19.40
CA VAL A 52 5.86 24.84 19.24
C VAL A 52 6.13 25.81 20.39
N PRO A 53 7.28 25.73 21.09
CA PRO A 53 7.65 26.72 22.10
C PRO A 53 7.78 28.10 21.42
N SER A 54 6.98 29.09 21.83
CA SER A 54 7.10 30.44 21.29
C SER A 54 8.18 31.21 22.04
N ARG A 55 9.14 31.81 21.32
CA ARG A 55 10.02 32.85 21.88
C ARG A 55 9.66 34.24 21.33
N SER A 56 10.24 35.26 21.96
CA SER A 56 9.93 36.69 21.90
C SER A 56 9.47 37.24 20.52
N HIS A 57 8.44 38.09 20.53
CA HIS A 57 7.91 38.83 19.37
C HIS A 57 8.84 39.98 18.90
N ALA A 58 10.07 39.68 18.50
CA ALA A 58 10.95 40.68 17.90
C ALA A 58 10.64 40.83 16.39
N PRO A 59 10.40 42.06 15.88
CA PRO A 59 10.21 42.26 14.44
C PRO A 59 11.51 41.96 13.69
N ASN A 60 11.42 41.14 12.64
CA ASN A 60 12.49 40.71 11.71
C ASN A 60 13.28 39.44 12.08
N GLU A 61 12.81 38.60 12.99
CA GLU A 61 13.45 37.29 13.25
C GLU A 61 12.82 36.17 12.41
N VAL A 62 13.65 35.38 11.73
CA VAL A 62 13.26 34.09 11.14
C VAL A 62 13.41 33.03 12.23
N GLU A 63 12.28 32.64 12.83
CA GLU A 63 12.27 31.64 13.91
C GLU A 63 12.33 30.23 13.31
N LEU A 64 13.51 29.59 13.41
CA LEU A 64 13.69 28.17 13.12
C LEU A 64 13.50 27.38 14.42
N ALA A 65 12.27 26.94 14.69
CA ALA A 65 11.99 26.13 15.87
C ALA A 65 12.53 24.70 15.69
N TRP A 66 13.69 24.42 16.28
CA TRP A 66 14.22 23.06 16.49
C TRP A 66 13.68 22.47 17.80
N GLY A 67 12.38 22.63 18.05
CA GLY A 67 11.71 22.06 19.21
C GLY A 67 11.20 20.65 18.91
N HIS A 68 11.27 19.75 19.90
CA HIS A 68 10.53 18.49 19.86
C HIS A 68 9.04 18.82 19.88
N ALA A 69 8.45 18.99 18.70
CA ALA A 69 7.00 19.10 18.56
C ALA A 69 6.39 17.77 18.99
N GLU A 70 5.34 17.82 19.80
CA GLU A 70 4.52 16.65 20.12
C GLU A 70 3.36 16.61 19.13
N PRO A 71 3.46 15.86 18.01
CA PRO A 71 2.42 15.85 17.01
C PRO A 71 1.21 15.08 17.53
N SER A 72 0.04 15.72 17.50
CA SER A 72 -1.22 15.00 17.69
C SER A 72 -1.61 14.29 16.39
N ILE A 73 -1.32 12.99 16.33
CA ILE A 73 -1.54 12.14 15.17
C ILE A 73 -2.90 11.44 15.28
N HIS A 74 -3.79 11.70 14.33
CA HIS A 74 -5.03 10.94 14.16
C HIS A 74 -4.88 9.94 13.02
N LEU A 75 -5.21 8.68 13.29
CA LEU A 75 -5.35 7.64 12.27
C LEU A 75 -6.70 7.85 11.55
N VAL A 76 -6.66 8.12 10.25
CA VAL A 76 -7.85 8.33 9.42
C VAL A 76 -7.83 7.35 8.27
N ARG A 77 -8.95 6.65 8.07
CA ARG A 77 -9.19 5.80 6.91
C ARG A 77 -9.95 6.60 5.85
N GLU A 78 -9.38 6.69 4.66
CA GLU A 78 -9.96 7.38 3.52
C GLU A 78 -10.24 6.39 2.39
N GLU A 79 -11.43 6.46 1.82
CA GLU A 79 -11.87 5.58 0.74
C GLU A 79 -11.38 6.12 -0.61
N VAL A 80 -10.65 5.29 -1.35
CA VAL A 80 -9.98 5.66 -2.60
C VAL A 80 -10.81 5.22 -3.80
N ALA A 81 -11.37 4.01 -3.74
CA ALA A 81 -12.22 3.49 -4.80
C ALA A 81 -13.15 2.40 -4.26
N VAL A 82 -14.31 2.24 -4.91
CA VAL A 82 -15.22 1.13 -4.65
C VAL A 82 -15.52 0.46 -5.98
N ILE A 83 -15.24 -0.84 -6.07
CA ILE A 83 -15.59 -1.67 -7.23
C ILE A 83 -16.73 -2.59 -6.83
N SER A 84 -17.88 -2.43 -7.47
CA SER A 84 -19.05 -3.27 -7.24
C SER A 84 -19.11 -4.39 -8.27
N VAL A 85 -19.10 -5.64 -7.80
CA VAL A 85 -19.15 -6.84 -8.64
C VAL A 85 -20.51 -7.52 -8.46
N PRO A 86 -21.33 -7.65 -9.51
CA PRO A 86 -22.62 -8.31 -9.40
C PRO A 86 -22.43 -9.80 -9.09
N VAL A 87 -23.16 -10.31 -8.10
CA VAL A 87 -23.04 -11.69 -7.62
C VAL A 87 -23.29 -12.70 -8.75
N SER A 88 -24.20 -12.38 -9.67
CA SER A 88 -24.51 -13.18 -10.86
C SER A 88 -23.32 -13.41 -11.81
N ARG A 89 -22.30 -12.54 -11.77
CA ARG A 89 -21.10 -12.65 -12.61
C ARG A 89 -19.96 -13.42 -11.93
N LEU A 90 -20.07 -13.74 -10.64
CA LEU A 90 -19.00 -14.43 -9.90
C LEU A 90 -18.62 -15.79 -10.51
N PRO A 91 -19.55 -16.63 -11.01
CA PRO A 91 -19.16 -17.89 -11.65
C PRO A 91 -18.28 -17.66 -12.87
N PHE A 92 -18.61 -16.68 -13.71
CA PHE A 92 -17.81 -16.31 -14.87
C PHE A 92 -16.42 -15.81 -14.45
N ILE A 93 -16.35 -14.90 -13.49
CA ILE A 93 -15.09 -14.37 -12.95
C ILE A 93 -14.22 -15.51 -12.40
N GLY A 94 -14.81 -16.45 -11.66
CA GLY A 94 -14.13 -17.63 -11.12
C GLY A 94 -13.51 -18.51 -12.22
N THR A 95 -14.19 -18.70 -13.36
CA THR A 95 -13.60 -19.46 -14.47
C THR A 95 -12.40 -18.77 -15.09
N VAL A 96 -12.43 -17.43 -15.23
CA VAL A 96 -11.33 -16.64 -15.78
C VAL A 96 -10.14 -16.65 -14.83
N LEU A 97 -10.37 -16.47 -13.53
CA LEU A 97 -9.32 -16.56 -12.51
C LEU A 97 -8.66 -17.95 -12.48
N ASN A 98 -9.46 -19.02 -12.56
CA ASN A 98 -8.91 -20.37 -12.65
C ASN A 98 -8.03 -20.58 -13.88
N LYS A 99 -8.40 -20.02 -15.05
CA LYS A 99 -7.56 -20.06 -16.24
C LYS A 99 -6.25 -19.29 -16.03
N ALA A 100 -6.32 -18.10 -15.43
CA ALA A 100 -5.14 -17.30 -15.12
C ALA A 100 -4.19 -18.01 -14.13
N VAL A 101 -4.72 -18.63 -13.07
CA VAL A 101 -3.93 -19.40 -12.10
C VAL A 101 -3.23 -20.58 -12.79
N ARG A 102 -3.94 -21.33 -13.63
CA ARG A 102 -3.34 -22.44 -14.40
C ARG A 102 -2.26 -21.96 -15.36
N PHE A 103 -2.46 -20.82 -15.99
CA PHE A 103 -1.45 -20.20 -16.86
C PHE A 103 -0.19 -19.85 -16.06
N VAL A 104 -0.31 -19.16 -14.92
CA VAL A 104 0.83 -18.84 -14.05
C VAL A 104 1.54 -20.10 -13.56
N ALA A 105 0.79 -21.13 -13.14
CA ALA A 105 1.37 -22.41 -12.74
C ALA A 105 2.16 -23.08 -13.89
N SER A 106 1.68 -22.98 -15.13
CA SER A 106 2.38 -23.51 -16.30
C SER A 106 3.71 -22.80 -16.56
N LEU A 107 3.77 -21.48 -16.36
CA LEU A 107 5.00 -20.69 -16.50
C LEU A 107 6.03 -21.07 -15.42
N LEU A 108 5.58 -21.24 -14.18
CA LEU A 108 6.45 -21.66 -13.07
C LEU A 108 7.01 -23.07 -13.31
N ASN A 109 6.17 -24.02 -13.76
CA ASN A 109 6.61 -25.38 -14.06
C ASN A 109 7.56 -25.46 -15.26
N ALA A 110 7.33 -24.66 -16.30
CA ALA A 110 8.24 -24.54 -17.44
C ALA A 110 9.62 -24.01 -17.02
N SER A 111 9.66 -23.06 -16.08
CA SER A 111 10.92 -22.54 -15.53
C SER A 111 11.70 -23.57 -14.70
N SER A 112 11.02 -24.52 -14.06
CA SER A 112 11.63 -25.59 -13.27
C SER A 112 12.21 -26.71 -14.14
N GLN A 113 11.56 -27.10 -15.23
CA GLN A 113 12.10 -28.10 -16.17
C GLN A 113 13.32 -27.59 -16.97
N ALA A 114 13.39 -26.27 -17.23
CA ALA A 114 14.57 -25.67 -17.86
C ALA A 114 15.82 -25.70 -16.97
N LYS A 115 15.68 -25.78 -15.64
CA LYS A 115 16.81 -25.95 -14.71
C LYS A 115 17.29 -27.39 -14.61
N SER A 116 16.42 -28.39 -14.77
CA SER A 116 16.80 -29.81 -14.62
C SER A 116 17.46 -30.41 -15.86
N THR A 117 17.44 -29.73 -17.00
CA THR A 117 18.04 -30.21 -18.26
C THR A 117 19.52 -29.84 -18.42
N THR A 118 20.11 -29.12 -17.46
CA THR A 118 21.51 -28.66 -17.52
C THR A 118 22.49 -29.53 -16.71
N SER A 119 22.04 -30.61 -16.06
CA SER A 119 22.89 -31.38 -15.13
C SER A 119 23.10 -32.86 -15.46
N ASP A 120 22.80 -33.35 -16.67
CA ASP A 120 22.87 -34.81 -16.95
C ASP A 120 23.46 -35.22 -18.31
N THR A 121 24.47 -34.48 -18.80
CA THR A 121 25.36 -35.01 -19.85
C THR A 121 26.82 -34.80 -19.46
N LEU A 122 27.34 -35.69 -18.60
CA LEU A 122 28.79 -35.94 -18.54
C LEU A 122 29.22 -36.60 -19.85
N PRO A 123 30.23 -36.08 -20.58
CA PRO A 123 30.73 -36.73 -21.78
C PRO A 123 31.45 -38.03 -21.37
N THR A 124 30.88 -39.17 -21.75
CA THR A 124 31.51 -40.48 -21.60
C THR A 124 32.72 -40.53 -22.54
N ARG A 125 33.93 -40.49 -21.98
CA ARG A 125 35.19 -40.58 -22.73
C ARG A 125 35.28 -41.96 -23.43
N PRO A 126 35.50 -42.04 -24.75
CA PRO A 126 35.66 -43.34 -25.41
C PRO A 126 36.96 -44.02 -24.95
N ARG A 127 36.86 -45.29 -24.58
CA ARG A 127 37.96 -46.15 -24.13
C ARG A 127 38.71 -46.66 -25.36
N ILE A 128 39.99 -46.30 -25.50
CA ILE A 128 40.87 -46.79 -26.58
C ILE A 128 41.28 -48.23 -26.25
N PRO A 129 41.10 -49.21 -27.15
CA PRO A 129 41.62 -50.57 -26.97
C PRO A 129 43.14 -50.62 -27.20
N ALA A 130 43.82 -51.49 -26.44
CA ALA A 130 45.27 -51.70 -26.47
C ALA A 130 45.74 -52.44 -27.73
#